data_AF-A0A924ZVL9-F1
#
_entry.id   AF-A0A924ZVL9-F1
#
_cell.length_a   1.000
_cell.length_b   1.000
_cell.length_c   1.000
_cell.angle_alpha   90.00
_cell.angle_beta   90.00
_cell.angle_gamma   90.00
#
_symmetry.space_group_name_H-M   'P 1'
#
loop_
_entity.id
_entity.type
_entity.pdbx_description
1 polymer ?
#
loop_
_entity_poly.entity_id
_entity_poly.type
_entity_poly.pdbx_seq_one_letter_code
_entity_poly.pdbx_strand_id
1 'polypeptide(L)'
;MKKNIFFVILIISYHSAYAWPPTYGAEFELTNKSIQNSDADFSASHLATSPEKAAQVELINYLKKKCQATGCMIEENPGKYDIDYTLKFKDGFWIKYSYDPGCVEITFKPLTLVELHENAVRVNEYVFAAGKAVKMFSPKDNTSHFNLGINSMFDGSAEKFLKFFVDYANRPDLALGSLGSDINNAPPLSVLKNEQRSALKKIVKDFNDGNLKTVAEAAKRIQNEVYTASYNPDWGGQNHYQAVGLKYVNKTKLSEKDAPMELRSVWAQQSMEDFILVAKLVEARVQYLNKSNLKIVYNETKKQEFTNEQLKTRFQIYVTETGLNFEDYTSLLPAEVRESRVTAIAGKTTRVETKLLDLIDYFDLLSSSEFVRNQYIEVLSNPKIQSDPRCVAYQQYFEKMSLKGDLFTAELSWFARVLTFLGLSPRETKEQIEERNTKDLFKSLHQDIVKKKIEKGSDQSRIVLPEVPSNRPQIKCKNLF
;
A
#
# COMPACT_ATOMS: atom_id res chain seq x y z
N MET A 1 -30.82 -48.23 45.52
CA MET A 1 -29.86 -47.80 44.47
C MET A 1 -30.58 -46.91 43.47
N LYS A 2 -30.44 -45.58 43.59
CA LYS A 2 -30.97 -44.62 42.60
C LYS A 2 -29.86 -44.31 41.59
N LYS A 3 -30.06 -44.70 40.32
CA LYS A 3 -29.16 -44.37 39.21
C LYS A 3 -29.47 -42.94 38.75
N ASN A 4 -28.55 -42.01 38.98
CA ASN A 4 -28.58 -40.67 38.38
C ASN A 4 -28.14 -40.80 36.93
N ILE A 5 -29.07 -40.57 36.00
CA ILE A 5 -28.79 -40.43 34.57
C ILE A 5 -28.41 -38.96 34.34
N PHE A 6 -27.12 -38.70 34.14
CA PHE A 6 -26.63 -37.40 33.69
C PHE A 6 -26.95 -37.24 32.20
N PHE A 7 -27.88 -36.35 31.88
CA PHE A 7 -28.11 -35.89 30.51
C PHE A 7 -27.00 -34.90 30.13
N VAL A 8 -26.01 -35.35 29.36
CA VAL A 8 -25.06 -34.45 28.70
C VAL A 8 -25.79 -33.84 27.50
N ILE A 9 -26.27 -32.61 27.66
CA ILE A 9 -26.74 -31.80 26.53
C ILE A 9 -25.49 -31.39 25.74
N LEU A 10 -25.22 -32.13 24.67
CA LEU A 10 -24.24 -31.76 23.67
C LEU A 10 -24.80 -30.53 22.94
N ILE A 11 -24.47 -29.33 23.42
CA ILE A 11 -24.68 -28.11 22.65
C ILE A 11 -23.73 -28.21 21.46
N ILE A 12 -24.23 -28.71 20.34
CA ILE A 12 -23.61 -28.52 19.05
C ILE A 12 -23.73 -27.02 18.80
N SER A 13 -22.74 -26.26 19.27
CA SER A 13 -22.53 -24.91 18.83
C SER A 13 -22.44 -24.98 17.32
N TYR A 14 -23.50 -24.55 16.64
CA TYR A 14 -23.47 -24.20 15.23
C TYR A 14 -22.37 -23.14 15.09
N HIS A 15 -21.14 -23.61 14.93
CA HIS A 15 -20.08 -22.82 14.34
C HIS A 15 -20.62 -22.58 12.94
N SER A 16 -21.15 -21.37 12.74
CA SER A 16 -21.43 -20.84 11.41
C SER A 16 -20.26 -21.26 10.53
N ALA A 17 -20.56 -22.08 9.52
CA ALA A 17 -19.56 -22.57 8.59
C ALA A 17 -18.68 -21.38 8.19
N TYR A 18 -17.39 -21.47 8.53
CA TYR A 18 -16.42 -20.44 8.21
C TYR A 18 -16.61 -20.05 6.74
N ALA A 19 -16.62 -18.76 6.43
CA ALA A 19 -16.68 -18.27 5.04
C ALA A 19 -15.39 -18.57 4.24
N TRP A 20 -14.63 -19.57 4.67
CA TRP A 20 -13.43 -20.08 4.07
C TRP A 20 -13.78 -21.28 3.18
N PRO A 21 -13.21 -21.40 1.98
CA PRO A 21 -12.08 -20.65 1.42
C PRO A 21 -12.42 -19.24 0.86
N PRO A 22 -11.45 -18.29 0.86
CA PRO A 22 -11.59 -17.00 0.22
C PRO A 22 -11.69 -17.16 -1.30
N THR A 23 -12.31 -16.18 -1.95
CA THR A 23 -12.42 -16.14 -3.42
C THR A 23 -11.68 -14.95 -4.01
N TYR A 24 -11.14 -15.15 -5.21
CA TYR A 24 -10.30 -14.19 -5.93
C TYR A 24 -10.81 -14.02 -7.36
N GLY A 25 -10.85 -12.79 -7.85
CA GLY A 25 -11.19 -12.45 -9.22
C GLY A 25 -10.10 -11.60 -9.87
N ALA A 26 -9.82 -11.84 -11.14
CA ALA A 26 -8.92 -11.01 -11.92
C ALA A 26 -9.66 -9.94 -12.71
N GLU A 27 -8.99 -8.82 -12.94
CA GLU A 27 -9.26 -7.86 -14.02
C GLU A 27 -7.97 -7.73 -14.83
N PHE A 28 -7.72 -8.71 -15.72
CA PHE A 28 -6.55 -8.69 -16.58
C PHE A 28 -6.76 -7.70 -17.73
N GLU A 29 -5.70 -7.00 -18.09
CA GLU A 29 -5.72 -6.06 -19.21
C GLU A 29 -4.83 -6.57 -20.33
N LEU A 30 -5.43 -6.78 -21.50
CA LEU A 30 -4.70 -7.05 -22.73
C LEU A 30 -4.76 -5.82 -23.63
N THR A 31 -3.61 -5.43 -24.17
CA THR A 31 -3.49 -4.30 -25.10
C THR A 31 -2.66 -4.70 -26.31
N ASN A 32 -2.51 -3.79 -27.27
CA ASN A 32 -1.60 -3.92 -28.39
C ASN A 32 -1.09 -2.53 -28.79
N LYS A 33 -0.16 -2.47 -29.75
CA LYS A 33 0.40 -1.19 -30.22
C LYS A 33 -0.65 -0.23 -30.77
N SER A 34 -1.72 -0.74 -31.37
CA SER A 34 -2.78 0.12 -31.92
C SER A 34 -3.57 0.82 -30.81
N ILE A 35 -3.87 0.08 -29.73
CA ILE A 35 -4.55 0.63 -28.55
C ILE A 35 -3.63 1.58 -27.78
N GLN A 36 -2.36 1.22 -27.61
CA GLN A 36 -1.40 2.08 -26.91
C GLN A 36 -1.13 3.42 -27.64
N ASN A 37 -1.30 3.44 -28.97
CA ASN A 37 -1.09 4.62 -29.80
C ASN A 37 -2.38 5.42 -30.05
N SER A 38 -3.55 4.95 -29.61
CA SER A 38 -4.77 5.71 -29.81
C SER A 38 -4.87 6.84 -28.80
N ASP A 39 -5.31 8.01 -29.28
CA ASP A 39 -5.71 9.09 -28.40
C ASP A 39 -6.84 8.56 -27.52
N ALA A 40 -6.63 8.62 -26.20
CA ALA A 40 -7.62 8.17 -25.24
C ALA A 40 -8.78 9.16 -25.21
N ASP A 41 -9.69 9.08 -26.18
CA ASP A 41 -10.99 9.73 -26.12
C ASP A 41 -11.93 8.82 -25.31
N PHE A 42 -12.16 9.22 -24.07
CA PHE A 42 -12.94 8.47 -23.09
C PHE A 42 -14.47 8.60 -23.31
N SER A 43 -14.94 9.23 -24.39
CA SER A 43 -16.37 9.37 -24.65
C SER A 43 -16.99 8.06 -25.19
N ALA A 44 -18.18 7.71 -24.67
CA ALA A 44 -18.88 6.48 -25.04
C ALA A 44 -19.19 6.37 -26.55
N SER A 45 -19.35 7.50 -27.25
CA SER A 45 -19.56 7.53 -28.70
C SER A 45 -18.32 7.15 -29.51
N HIS A 46 -17.12 7.44 -29.01
CA HIS A 46 -15.86 7.07 -29.68
C HIS A 46 -15.49 5.60 -29.48
N LEU A 47 -15.88 5.03 -28.34
CA LEU A 47 -15.60 3.65 -27.96
C LEU A 47 -16.34 2.59 -28.80
N ALA A 48 -17.40 2.96 -29.52
CA ALA A 48 -18.12 2.05 -30.41
C ALA A 48 -17.37 1.74 -31.74
N THR A 49 -16.32 2.48 -32.07
CA THR A 49 -15.45 2.26 -33.23
C THR A 49 -13.96 2.30 -32.87
N SER A 50 -13.64 2.11 -31.59
CA SER A 50 -12.27 2.28 -31.10
C SER A 50 -11.37 1.08 -31.39
N PRO A 51 -10.04 1.27 -31.35
CA PRO A 51 -9.08 0.17 -31.46
C PRO A 51 -9.28 -0.94 -30.42
N GLU A 52 -9.74 -0.61 -29.22
CA GLU A 52 -10.05 -1.59 -28.16
C GLU A 52 -11.18 -2.51 -28.57
N LYS A 53 -12.29 -1.95 -29.09
CA LYS A 53 -13.40 -2.76 -29.61
C LYS A 53 -12.95 -3.63 -30.78
N ALA A 54 -12.18 -3.08 -31.72
CA ALA A 54 -11.66 -3.85 -32.85
C ALA A 54 -10.80 -5.04 -32.38
N ALA A 55 -9.95 -4.81 -31.39
CA ALA A 55 -9.11 -5.86 -30.78
C ALA A 55 -9.95 -6.89 -30.00
N GLN A 56 -10.96 -6.46 -29.24
CA GLN A 56 -11.90 -7.36 -28.57
C GLN A 56 -12.59 -8.27 -29.59
N VAL A 57 -13.10 -7.70 -30.69
CA VAL A 57 -13.76 -8.47 -31.77
C VAL A 57 -12.79 -9.46 -32.43
N GLU A 58 -11.54 -9.06 -32.68
CA GLU A 58 -10.52 -9.97 -33.22
C GLU A 58 -10.25 -11.15 -32.27
N LEU A 59 -10.06 -10.87 -30.97
CA LEU A 59 -9.88 -11.88 -29.93
C LEU A 59 -11.09 -12.82 -29.85
N ILE A 60 -12.31 -12.28 -29.86
CA ILE A 60 -13.54 -13.07 -29.81
C ILE A 60 -13.71 -13.93 -31.07
N ASN A 61 -13.35 -13.45 -32.26
CA ASN A 61 -13.40 -14.25 -33.47
C ASN A 61 -12.40 -15.43 -33.41
N TYR A 62 -11.22 -15.23 -32.84
CA TYR A 62 -10.29 -16.31 -32.55
C TYR A 62 -10.90 -17.32 -31.56
N LEU A 63 -11.50 -16.83 -30.47
CA LEU A 63 -12.11 -17.67 -29.44
C LEU A 63 -13.36 -18.42 -29.92
N LYS A 64 -14.17 -17.86 -30.83
CA LYS A 64 -15.31 -18.55 -31.46
C LYS A 64 -14.87 -19.83 -32.15
N LYS A 65 -13.78 -19.78 -32.94
CA LYS A 65 -13.20 -20.97 -33.60
C LYS A 65 -12.68 -21.98 -32.58
N LYS A 66 -12.03 -21.50 -31.52
CA LYS A 66 -11.51 -22.36 -30.44
C LYS A 66 -12.63 -23.05 -29.68
N CYS A 67 -13.69 -22.33 -29.32
CA CYS A 67 -14.85 -22.87 -28.61
C CYS A 67 -15.60 -23.94 -29.41
N GLN A 68 -15.66 -23.82 -30.74
CA GLN A 68 -16.21 -24.88 -31.59
C GLN A 68 -15.47 -26.21 -31.43
N ALA A 69 -14.14 -26.17 -31.22
CA ALA A 69 -13.32 -27.37 -31.04
C ALA A 69 -13.39 -27.95 -29.61
N THR A 70 -13.54 -27.10 -28.59
CA THR A 70 -13.47 -27.50 -27.18
C THR A 70 -14.82 -27.62 -26.49
N GLY A 71 -15.89 -27.13 -27.12
CA GLY A 71 -17.25 -27.18 -26.61
C GLY A 71 -17.60 -26.14 -25.55
N CYS A 72 -16.90 -24.99 -25.51
CA CYS A 72 -17.39 -23.81 -24.78
C CYS A 72 -18.47 -23.05 -25.57
N MET A 73 -19.27 -22.26 -24.85
CA MET A 73 -20.30 -21.38 -25.43
C MET A 73 -19.87 -19.93 -25.26
N ILE A 74 -20.25 -19.06 -26.20
CA ILE A 74 -20.01 -17.61 -26.12
C ILE A 74 -21.37 -16.91 -26.10
N GLU A 75 -21.60 -16.12 -25.05
CA GLU A 75 -22.80 -15.31 -24.90
C GLU A 75 -22.46 -13.82 -25.02
N GLU A 76 -23.31 -13.10 -25.73
CA GLU A 76 -23.25 -11.64 -25.89
C GLU A 76 -24.14 -11.00 -24.83
N ASN A 77 -23.57 -10.07 -24.05
CA ASN A 77 -24.26 -9.38 -22.96
C ASN A 77 -24.07 -7.87 -23.11
N PRO A 78 -25.08 -7.03 -22.79
CA PRO A 78 -24.87 -5.60 -22.70
C PRO A 78 -23.81 -5.27 -21.64
N GLY A 79 -22.76 -4.54 -22.05
CA GLY A 79 -21.64 -4.10 -21.22
C GLY A 79 -21.66 -2.59 -20.95
N LYS A 80 -20.56 -2.07 -20.40
CA LYS A 80 -20.40 -0.65 -20.00
C LYS A 80 -20.45 0.31 -21.21
N TYR A 81 -19.87 -0.10 -22.33
CA TYR A 81 -19.76 0.72 -23.55
C TYR A 81 -20.48 0.13 -24.76
N ASP A 82 -20.48 -1.20 -24.89
CA ASP A 82 -21.14 -1.96 -25.95
C ASP A 82 -21.32 -3.41 -25.47
N ILE A 83 -21.23 -4.41 -26.35
CA ILE A 83 -21.33 -5.83 -26.01
C ILE A 83 -20.08 -6.36 -25.27
N ASP A 84 -20.31 -6.95 -24.10
CA ASP A 84 -19.39 -7.85 -23.41
C ASP A 84 -19.62 -9.29 -23.90
N TYR A 85 -18.54 -10.07 -24.02
CA TYR A 85 -18.64 -11.49 -24.40
C TYR A 85 -18.28 -12.38 -23.21
N THR A 86 -19.16 -13.32 -22.86
CA THR A 86 -18.91 -14.30 -21.80
C THR A 86 -18.72 -15.68 -22.40
N LEU A 87 -17.51 -16.22 -22.28
CA LEU A 87 -17.20 -17.62 -22.54
C LEU A 87 -17.66 -18.46 -21.35
N LYS A 88 -18.57 -19.42 -21.57
CA LYS A 88 -19.05 -20.38 -20.57
C LYS A 88 -18.56 -21.80 -20.86
N PHE A 89 -18.03 -22.44 -19.83
CA PHE A 89 -17.58 -23.83 -19.86
C PHE A 89 -18.62 -24.77 -19.23
N LYS A 90 -18.53 -26.07 -19.52
CA LYS A 90 -19.50 -27.08 -19.07
C LYS A 90 -19.56 -27.25 -17.55
N ASP A 91 -18.46 -26.95 -16.86
CA ASP A 91 -18.35 -26.99 -15.39
C ASP A 91 -18.86 -25.70 -14.72
N GLY A 92 -19.43 -24.76 -15.49
CA GLY A 92 -19.93 -23.49 -14.99
C GLY A 92 -18.84 -22.45 -14.72
N PHE A 93 -17.57 -22.71 -15.04
CA PHE A 93 -16.56 -21.67 -15.11
C PHE A 93 -16.87 -20.72 -16.28
N TRP A 94 -16.52 -19.44 -16.11
CA TRP A 94 -16.72 -18.44 -17.15
C TRP A 94 -15.59 -17.42 -17.17
N ILE A 95 -15.32 -16.89 -18.37
CA ILE A 95 -14.41 -15.78 -18.63
C ILE A 95 -15.17 -14.72 -19.43
N LYS A 96 -15.17 -13.48 -18.98
CA LYS A 96 -15.82 -12.35 -19.60
C LYS A 96 -14.77 -11.41 -20.21
N TYR A 97 -15.02 -10.99 -21.44
CA TYR A 97 -14.19 -10.06 -22.20
C TYR A 97 -15.00 -8.79 -22.43
N SER A 98 -14.63 -7.74 -21.72
CA SER A 98 -15.08 -6.36 -21.89
C SER A 98 -13.98 -5.55 -22.60
N TYR A 99 -14.21 -4.27 -22.81
CA TYR A 99 -13.13 -3.34 -23.16
C TYR A 99 -13.30 -2.04 -22.36
N ASP A 100 -12.19 -1.41 -22.01
CA ASP A 100 -12.10 -0.13 -21.31
C ASP A 100 -11.05 0.72 -22.07
N PRO A 101 -11.02 2.05 -21.93
CA PRO A 101 -10.03 2.88 -22.59
C PRO A 101 -8.61 2.38 -22.33
N GLY A 102 -7.87 2.06 -23.41
CA GLY A 102 -6.51 1.53 -23.33
C GLY A 102 -6.36 0.00 -23.24
N CYS A 103 -7.46 -0.77 -23.11
CA CYS A 103 -7.37 -2.23 -23.02
C CYS A 103 -8.64 -3.01 -23.41
N VAL A 104 -8.45 -4.31 -23.65
CA VAL A 104 -9.50 -5.32 -23.52
C VAL A 104 -9.39 -5.87 -22.10
N GLU A 105 -10.40 -5.61 -21.29
CA GLU A 105 -10.49 -6.02 -19.91
C GLU A 105 -11.08 -7.44 -19.82
N ILE A 106 -10.43 -8.30 -19.04
CA ILE A 106 -10.80 -9.71 -18.92
C ILE A 106 -11.02 -10.04 -17.45
N THR A 107 -12.23 -10.48 -17.15
CA THR A 107 -12.64 -10.94 -15.82
C THR A 107 -13.04 -12.40 -15.87
N PHE A 108 -12.99 -13.10 -14.74
CA PHE A 108 -13.45 -14.48 -14.66
C PHE A 108 -14.26 -14.72 -13.39
N LYS A 109 -14.96 -15.86 -13.35
CA LYS A 109 -15.69 -16.32 -12.17
C LYS A 109 -14.78 -16.30 -10.94
N PRO A 110 -15.10 -15.60 -9.84
CA PRO A 110 -14.28 -15.64 -8.63
C PRO A 110 -14.01 -17.08 -8.18
N LEU A 111 -12.74 -17.42 -7.96
CA LEU A 111 -12.26 -18.76 -7.66
C LEU A 111 -11.53 -18.79 -6.32
N THR A 112 -11.61 -19.92 -5.63
CA THR A 112 -10.74 -20.26 -4.49
C THR A 112 -9.32 -20.57 -4.97
N LEU A 113 -8.33 -20.57 -4.06
CA LEU A 113 -6.94 -20.87 -4.44
C LEU A 113 -6.78 -22.26 -5.12
N VAL A 114 -7.55 -23.25 -4.67
CA VAL A 114 -7.58 -24.58 -5.28
C VAL A 114 -8.14 -24.51 -6.70
N GLU A 115 -9.29 -23.86 -6.87
CA GLU A 115 -9.91 -23.70 -8.19
C GLU A 115 -9.05 -22.85 -9.14
N LEU A 116 -8.30 -21.85 -8.65
CA LEU A 116 -7.34 -21.07 -9.45
C LEU A 116 -6.27 -22.01 -10.05
N HIS A 117 -5.73 -22.93 -9.25
CA HIS A 117 -4.77 -23.92 -9.73
C HIS A 117 -5.40 -24.88 -10.76
N GLU A 118 -6.61 -25.37 -10.50
CA GLU A 118 -7.34 -26.26 -11.43
C GLU A 118 -7.66 -25.59 -12.76
N ASN A 119 -7.92 -24.27 -12.75
CA ASN A 119 -8.26 -23.49 -13.94
C ASN A 119 -7.04 -22.81 -14.58
N ALA A 120 -5.82 -22.96 -14.04
CA ALA A 120 -4.68 -22.18 -14.50
C ALA A 120 -4.31 -22.42 -15.97
N VAL A 121 -4.28 -23.69 -16.39
CA VAL A 121 -4.04 -24.05 -17.79
C VAL A 121 -5.11 -23.44 -18.69
N ARG A 122 -6.37 -23.44 -18.25
CA ARG A 122 -7.50 -22.90 -19.02
C ARG A 122 -7.41 -21.38 -19.14
N VAL A 123 -7.13 -20.66 -18.05
CA VAL A 123 -6.96 -19.20 -18.10
C VAL A 123 -5.78 -18.83 -18.98
N ASN A 124 -4.63 -19.50 -18.82
CA ASN A 124 -3.46 -19.29 -19.68
C ASN A 124 -3.78 -19.49 -21.17
N GLU A 125 -4.55 -20.51 -21.50
CA GLU A 125 -4.90 -20.85 -22.87
C GLU A 125 -5.93 -19.90 -23.53
N TYR A 126 -6.92 -19.44 -22.76
CA TYR A 126 -8.03 -18.62 -23.25
C TYR A 126 -7.83 -17.11 -23.06
N VAL A 127 -6.88 -16.71 -22.20
CA VAL A 127 -6.54 -15.30 -21.96
C VAL A 127 -5.20 -14.98 -22.61
N PHE A 128 -4.10 -15.45 -22.03
CA PHE A 128 -2.76 -15.02 -22.42
C PHE A 128 -2.32 -15.57 -23.79
N ALA A 129 -2.51 -16.88 -24.03
CA ALA A 129 -2.17 -17.49 -25.31
C ALA A 129 -3.09 -17.02 -26.45
N ALA A 130 -4.39 -16.89 -26.17
CA ALA A 130 -5.36 -16.34 -27.13
C ALA A 130 -5.02 -14.88 -27.49
N GLY A 131 -4.73 -14.04 -26.49
CA GLY A 131 -4.26 -12.68 -26.68
C GLY A 131 -3.02 -12.62 -27.58
N LYS A 132 -2.00 -13.43 -27.26
CA LYS A 132 -0.77 -13.52 -28.06
C LYS A 132 -1.05 -13.93 -29.52
N ALA A 133 -1.99 -14.85 -29.75
CA ALA A 133 -2.38 -15.28 -31.10
C ALA A 133 -2.97 -14.14 -31.94
N VAL A 134 -3.61 -13.17 -31.31
CA VAL A 134 -4.12 -11.94 -31.94
C VAL A 134 -3.24 -10.72 -31.65
N LYS A 135 -1.95 -10.95 -31.35
CA LYS A 135 -0.92 -9.91 -31.12
C LYS A 135 -1.24 -8.92 -29.99
N MET A 136 -2.04 -9.35 -29.03
CA MET A 136 -2.28 -8.65 -27.77
C MET A 136 -1.40 -9.20 -26.66
N PHE A 137 -1.09 -8.37 -25.67
CA PHE A 137 -0.25 -8.71 -24.52
C PHE A 137 -0.64 -7.86 -23.31
N SER A 138 -0.27 -8.32 -22.11
CA SER A 138 -0.36 -7.52 -20.90
C SER A 138 0.97 -6.77 -20.71
N PRO A 139 1.03 -5.43 -20.63
CA PRO A 139 2.30 -4.73 -20.49
C PRO A 139 2.86 -4.90 -19.07
N LYS A 140 4.11 -5.38 -18.93
CA LYS A 140 4.72 -5.65 -17.61
C LYS A 140 4.78 -4.44 -16.68
N ASP A 141 4.94 -3.25 -17.25
CA ASP A 141 5.09 -2.01 -16.49
C ASP A 141 3.74 -1.31 -16.24
N ASN A 142 2.63 -1.95 -16.62
CA ASN A 142 1.28 -1.45 -16.33
C ASN A 142 0.77 -2.01 -14.99
N THR A 143 -0.31 -1.43 -14.46
CA THR A 143 -1.05 -2.01 -13.34
C THR A 143 -2.32 -2.72 -13.81
N SER A 144 -2.89 -3.51 -12.93
CA SER A 144 -4.07 -4.33 -13.11
C SER A 144 -4.76 -4.45 -11.75
N HIS A 145 -6.02 -4.88 -11.72
CA HIS A 145 -6.76 -5.03 -10.49
C HIS A 145 -6.85 -6.49 -10.04
N PHE A 146 -6.64 -6.69 -8.74
CA PHE A 146 -6.79 -7.97 -8.06
C PHE A 146 -7.96 -7.89 -7.10
N ASN A 147 -9.01 -8.67 -7.32
CA ASN A 147 -10.20 -8.68 -6.48
C ASN A 147 -10.16 -9.83 -5.47
N LEU A 148 -10.58 -9.56 -4.24
CA LEU A 148 -10.85 -10.58 -3.23
C LEU A 148 -12.21 -10.38 -2.56
N GLY A 149 -12.89 -11.48 -2.24
CA GLY A 149 -14.18 -11.44 -1.54
C GLY A 149 -14.03 -10.96 -0.10
N ILE A 150 -14.71 -9.86 0.27
CA ILE A 150 -14.65 -9.27 1.62
C ILE A 150 -15.11 -10.25 2.70
N ASN A 151 -16.29 -10.85 2.56
CA ASN A 151 -16.81 -11.75 3.58
C ASN A 151 -16.05 -13.07 3.60
N SER A 152 -15.74 -13.64 2.44
CA SER A 152 -15.02 -14.92 2.40
C SER A 152 -13.61 -14.80 2.96
N MET A 153 -12.93 -13.67 2.73
CA MET A 153 -11.60 -13.42 3.30
C MET A 153 -11.63 -13.12 4.81
N PHE A 154 -12.58 -12.29 5.26
CA PHE A 154 -12.56 -11.72 6.62
C PHE A 154 -13.60 -12.31 7.56
N ASP A 155 -14.37 -13.31 7.12
CA ASP A 155 -15.31 -14.07 7.96
C ASP A 155 -16.28 -13.17 8.73
N GLY A 156 -16.77 -12.11 8.05
CA GLY A 156 -17.68 -11.12 8.63
C GLY A 156 -17.05 -10.18 9.69
N SER A 157 -15.78 -10.37 10.06
CA SER A 157 -15.14 -9.70 11.20
C SER A 157 -14.57 -8.33 10.84
N ALA A 158 -14.96 -7.28 11.58
CA ALA A 158 -14.32 -5.97 11.47
C ALA A 158 -12.82 -6.03 11.80
N GLU A 159 -12.43 -6.82 12.80
CA GLU A 159 -11.04 -6.94 13.24
C GLU A 159 -10.11 -7.44 12.11
N LYS A 160 -10.39 -8.62 11.57
CA LYS A 160 -9.62 -9.24 10.47
C LYS A 160 -9.53 -8.28 9.26
N PHE A 161 -10.64 -7.66 8.88
CA PHE A 161 -10.69 -6.70 7.78
C PHE A 161 -9.84 -5.45 8.06
N LEU A 162 -10.00 -4.82 9.23
CA LEU A 162 -9.25 -3.62 9.60
C LEU A 162 -7.77 -3.89 9.78
N LYS A 163 -7.37 -5.07 10.28
CA LYS A 163 -5.96 -5.47 10.36
C LYS A 163 -5.33 -5.47 8.97
N PHE A 164 -5.97 -6.09 7.99
CA PHE A 164 -5.48 -6.11 6.62
C PHE A 164 -5.48 -4.72 5.97
N PHE A 165 -6.61 -4.01 6.06
CA PHE A 165 -6.76 -2.70 5.44
C PHE A 165 -5.76 -1.68 6.00
N VAL A 166 -5.56 -1.65 7.32
CA VAL A 166 -4.62 -0.74 7.98
C VAL A 166 -3.17 -1.14 7.72
N ASP A 167 -2.86 -2.43 7.64
CA ASP A 167 -1.52 -2.89 7.25
C ASP A 167 -1.16 -2.42 5.84
N TYR A 168 -2.08 -2.56 4.87
CA TYR A 168 -1.88 -2.03 3.51
C TYR A 168 -1.75 -0.50 3.52
N ALA A 169 -2.60 0.21 4.28
CA ALA A 169 -2.54 1.67 4.41
C ALA A 169 -1.24 2.19 5.03
N ASN A 170 -0.63 1.42 5.94
CA ASN A 170 0.66 1.72 6.56
C ASN A 170 1.85 1.35 5.66
N ARG A 171 1.62 0.65 4.53
CA ARG A 171 2.64 0.20 3.58
C ARG A 171 2.42 0.81 2.20
N PRO A 172 2.53 2.15 2.07
CA PRO A 172 2.35 2.80 0.78
C PRO A 172 3.36 2.34 -0.28
N ASP A 173 4.49 1.74 0.12
CA ASP A 173 5.45 1.08 -0.77
C ASP A 173 4.85 -0.06 -1.61
N LEU A 174 3.75 -0.68 -1.18
CA LEU A 174 3.05 -1.68 -1.98
C LEU A 174 2.43 -1.05 -3.24
N ALA A 175 1.74 0.08 -3.08
CA ALA A 175 1.07 0.77 -4.19
C ALA A 175 1.98 1.73 -4.98
N LEU A 176 3.17 2.03 -4.46
CA LEU A 176 4.16 2.96 -5.03
C LEU A 176 5.43 2.27 -5.53
N GLY A 177 5.39 0.97 -5.79
CA GLY A 177 6.43 0.28 -6.57
C GLY A 177 6.62 -1.20 -6.25
N SER A 178 6.27 -1.69 -5.05
CA SER A 178 6.54 -3.09 -4.70
C SER A 178 5.53 -4.05 -5.32
N LEU A 179 4.23 -3.72 -5.25
CA LEU A 179 3.17 -4.50 -5.87
C LEU A 179 2.58 -3.82 -7.09
N GLY A 180 2.67 -2.50 -7.24
CA GLY A 180 2.22 -1.75 -8.41
C GLY A 180 2.71 -0.30 -8.34
N SER A 181 2.49 0.49 -9.39
CA SER A 181 2.82 1.91 -9.41
C SER A 181 1.82 2.71 -10.24
N ASP A 182 0.63 2.93 -9.68
CA ASP A 182 -0.40 3.75 -10.30
C ASP A 182 -0.98 4.73 -9.27
N ILE A 183 -0.18 5.74 -8.92
CA ILE A 183 -0.57 6.79 -7.98
C ILE A 183 -1.81 7.57 -8.43
N ASN A 184 -2.06 7.56 -9.72
CA ASN A 184 -3.09 8.35 -10.37
C ASN A 184 -4.45 7.68 -10.21
N ASN A 185 -4.56 6.42 -10.61
CA ASN A 185 -5.80 5.63 -10.61
C ASN A 185 -6.01 4.85 -9.30
N ALA A 186 -4.91 4.59 -8.59
CA ALA A 186 -4.86 3.78 -7.39
C ALA A 186 -3.94 4.40 -6.30
N PRO A 187 -4.15 5.68 -5.93
CA PRO A 187 -3.37 6.35 -4.90
C PRO A 187 -3.47 5.62 -3.54
N PRO A 188 -2.35 5.41 -2.81
CA PRO A 188 -2.42 4.97 -1.42
C PRO A 188 -2.92 6.11 -0.50
N LEU A 189 -3.36 5.76 0.71
CA LEU A 189 -3.81 6.76 1.69
C LEU A 189 -2.74 7.80 2.08
N SER A 190 -1.45 7.48 1.92
CA SER A 190 -0.35 8.40 2.19
C SER A 190 -0.32 9.62 1.27
N VAL A 191 -0.93 9.54 0.06
CA VAL A 191 -0.99 10.65 -0.91
C VAL A 191 -2.30 11.42 -0.86
N LEU A 192 -3.32 10.90 -0.16
CA LEU A 192 -4.63 11.56 -0.06
C LEU A 192 -4.61 12.80 0.87
N LYS A 193 -5.77 13.42 1.07
CA LYS A 193 -5.88 14.59 1.96
C LYS A 193 -5.80 14.19 3.44
N ASN A 194 -5.45 15.16 4.31
CA ASN A 194 -5.33 14.93 5.75
C ASN A 194 -6.67 14.48 6.37
N GLU A 195 -7.79 14.99 5.87
CA GLU A 195 -9.14 14.66 6.36
C GLU A 195 -9.45 13.18 6.14
N GLN A 196 -9.06 12.62 4.98
CA GLN A 196 -9.27 11.21 4.63
C GLN A 196 -8.43 10.29 5.54
N ARG A 197 -7.16 10.63 5.78
CA ARG A 197 -6.31 9.91 6.75
C ARG A 197 -6.86 9.99 8.18
N SER A 198 -7.27 11.18 8.60
CA SER A 198 -7.85 11.41 9.93
C SER A 198 -9.13 10.61 10.13
N ALA A 199 -9.96 10.48 9.08
CA ALA A 199 -11.16 9.65 9.11
C ALA A 199 -10.82 8.17 9.35
N LEU A 200 -9.80 7.61 8.68
CA LEU A 200 -9.36 6.23 8.96
C LEU A 200 -8.86 6.09 10.39
N LYS A 201 -8.06 7.05 10.89
CA LYS A 201 -7.59 7.05 12.28
C LYS A 201 -8.77 7.00 13.27
N LYS A 202 -9.83 7.77 13.01
CA LYS A 202 -11.06 7.76 13.81
C LYS A 202 -11.76 6.40 13.75
N ILE A 203 -11.90 5.80 12.57
CA ILE A 203 -12.51 4.46 12.41
C ILE A 203 -11.73 3.41 13.22
N VAL A 204 -10.40 3.43 13.15
CA VAL A 204 -9.54 2.53 13.92
C VAL A 204 -9.68 2.76 15.42
N LYS A 205 -9.79 4.01 15.86
CA LYS A 205 -10.08 4.34 17.27
C LYS A 205 -11.43 3.77 17.70
N ASP A 206 -12.48 4.02 16.91
CA ASP A 206 -13.85 3.55 17.21
C ASP A 206 -13.90 2.02 17.31
N PHE A 207 -13.18 1.29 16.45
CA PHE A 207 -13.00 -0.16 16.55
C PHE A 207 -12.32 -0.58 17.85
N ASN A 208 -11.18 0.03 18.14
CA ASN A 208 -10.40 -0.28 19.33
C ASN A 208 -11.16 0.01 20.65
N ASP A 209 -12.12 0.95 20.61
CA ASP A 209 -13.00 1.28 21.73
C ASP A 209 -14.25 0.35 21.80
N GLY A 210 -14.37 -0.62 20.89
CA GLY A 210 -15.47 -1.59 20.86
C GLY A 210 -16.75 -1.11 20.14
N ASN A 211 -16.69 0.04 19.45
CA ASN A 211 -17.84 0.67 18.80
C ASN A 211 -18.06 0.20 17.35
N LEU A 212 -17.21 -0.67 16.81
CA LEU A 212 -17.28 -1.16 15.44
C LEU A 212 -17.03 -2.67 15.44
N LYS A 213 -18.00 -3.47 14.98
CA LYS A 213 -17.95 -4.94 15.16
C LYS A 213 -17.97 -5.75 13.87
N THR A 214 -18.66 -5.28 12.84
CA THR A 214 -18.87 -6.05 11.61
C THR A 214 -18.02 -5.53 10.45
N VAL A 215 -17.61 -6.43 9.56
CA VAL A 215 -16.90 -6.05 8.33
C VAL A 215 -17.73 -5.09 7.47
N ALA A 216 -19.05 -5.30 7.41
CA ALA A 216 -19.94 -4.48 6.62
C ALA A 216 -20.00 -3.04 7.11
N GLU A 217 -20.03 -2.84 8.42
CA GLU A 217 -19.99 -1.52 9.03
C GLU A 217 -18.62 -0.86 8.78
N ALA A 218 -17.52 -1.58 9.02
CA ALA A 218 -16.17 -1.04 8.82
C ALA A 218 -15.92 -0.63 7.37
N ALA A 219 -16.24 -1.51 6.41
CA ALA A 219 -16.06 -1.25 4.99
C ALA A 219 -16.92 -0.08 4.49
N LYS A 220 -18.18 0.03 4.95
CA LYS A 220 -19.05 1.17 4.62
C LYS A 220 -18.52 2.48 5.17
N ARG A 221 -18.05 2.48 6.42
CA ARG A 221 -17.46 3.69 7.03
C ARG A 221 -16.21 4.13 6.28
N ILE A 222 -15.33 3.21 5.89
CA ILE A 222 -14.18 3.56 5.05
C ILE A 222 -14.64 4.14 3.70
N GLN A 223 -15.54 3.46 2.99
CA GLN A 223 -16.04 3.92 1.69
C GLN A 223 -16.67 5.32 1.75
N ASN A 224 -17.37 5.65 2.84
CA ASN A 224 -18.15 6.89 2.95
C ASN A 224 -17.45 8.03 3.70
N GLU A 225 -16.56 7.73 4.65
CA GLU A 225 -15.85 8.72 5.48
C GLU A 225 -14.40 8.94 5.01
N VAL A 226 -13.74 7.93 4.43
CA VAL A 226 -12.34 8.00 3.98
C VAL A 226 -12.25 8.30 2.48
N TYR A 227 -13.02 7.60 1.64
CA TYR A 227 -12.97 7.75 0.18
C TYR A 227 -13.92 8.83 -0.33
N THR A 228 -13.75 10.04 0.21
CA THR A 228 -14.57 11.23 -0.09
C THR A 228 -14.03 12.10 -1.22
N ALA A 229 -12.80 11.86 -1.66
CA ALA A 229 -12.19 12.54 -2.79
C ALA A 229 -11.16 11.64 -3.50
N SER A 230 -11.06 11.80 -4.82
CA SER A 230 -9.99 11.25 -5.64
C SER A 230 -8.70 12.08 -5.50
N TYR A 231 -7.55 11.48 -5.81
CA TYR A 231 -6.27 12.18 -5.86
C TYR A 231 -6.29 13.30 -6.92
N ASN A 232 -6.81 13.00 -8.12
CA ASN A 232 -7.13 14.01 -9.13
C ASN A 232 -8.61 14.42 -9.03
N PRO A 233 -8.94 15.68 -8.67
CA PRO A 233 -10.33 16.11 -8.51
C PRO A 233 -11.14 16.11 -9.80
N ASP A 234 -10.50 16.13 -10.97
CA ASP A 234 -11.17 16.24 -12.27
C ASP A 234 -11.70 14.90 -12.79
N TRP A 235 -11.28 13.77 -12.21
CA TRP A 235 -11.54 12.43 -12.75
C TRP A 235 -12.93 11.85 -12.45
N GLY A 236 -13.81 12.62 -11.80
CA GLY A 236 -15.07 12.08 -11.30
C GLY A 236 -14.83 10.90 -10.33
N GLY A 237 -15.89 10.18 -9.92
CA GLY A 237 -15.72 8.91 -9.21
C GLY A 237 -14.90 8.98 -7.91
N GLN A 238 -15.23 9.92 -7.00
CA GLN A 238 -14.51 10.18 -5.73
C GLN A 238 -14.17 8.94 -4.89
N ASN A 239 -14.94 7.87 -5.07
CA ASN A 239 -14.91 6.65 -4.28
C ASN A 239 -14.43 5.41 -5.06
N HIS A 240 -13.86 5.62 -6.25
CA HIS A 240 -13.36 4.58 -7.15
C HIS A 240 -11.82 4.50 -7.16
N TYR A 241 -11.16 5.66 -7.20
CA TYR A 241 -9.73 5.79 -7.48
C TYR A 241 -8.87 5.71 -6.21
N GLN A 242 -8.71 4.50 -5.66
CA GLN A 242 -7.99 4.25 -4.41
C GLN A 242 -7.20 2.95 -4.49
N ALA A 243 -6.01 2.86 -3.88
CA ALA A 243 -5.19 1.65 -3.94
C ALA A 243 -5.94 0.38 -3.45
N VAL A 244 -6.87 0.56 -2.49
CA VAL A 244 -7.82 -0.47 -2.04
C VAL A 244 -9.24 0.00 -2.33
N GLY A 245 -9.84 -0.50 -3.41
CA GLY A 245 -11.19 -0.16 -3.85
C GLY A 245 -12.28 -0.87 -3.04
N LEU A 246 -13.29 -0.12 -2.59
CA LEU A 246 -14.46 -0.62 -1.86
C LEU A 246 -15.80 -0.22 -2.53
N LYS A 247 -15.78 0.14 -3.83
CA LYS A 247 -16.92 0.68 -4.58
C LYS A 247 -18.20 -0.18 -4.54
N TYR A 248 -18.07 -1.49 -4.34
CA TYR A 248 -19.19 -2.43 -4.34
C TYR A 248 -19.87 -2.60 -2.97
N VAL A 249 -19.26 -2.10 -1.89
CA VAL A 249 -19.75 -2.28 -0.51
C VAL A 249 -21.10 -1.60 -0.29
N ASN A 250 -21.34 -0.45 -0.92
CA ASN A 250 -22.63 0.25 -0.85
C ASN A 250 -23.70 -0.37 -1.75
N LYS A 251 -23.31 -1.15 -2.76
CA LYS A 251 -24.22 -1.79 -3.73
C LYS A 251 -24.56 -3.23 -3.37
N THR A 252 -23.84 -3.81 -2.40
CA THR A 252 -23.94 -5.22 -2.04
C THR A 252 -24.35 -5.33 -0.58
N LYS A 253 -25.41 -6.08 -0.30
CA LYS A 253 -25.72 -6.46 1.06
C LYS A 253 -24.75 -7.57 1.49
N LEU A 254 -23.66 -7.17 2.14
CA LEU A 254 -22.59 -8.09 2.57
C LEU A 254 -23.09 -9.26 3.44
N SER A 255 -24.21 -9.14 4.15
CA SER A 255 -24.76 -10.30 4.87
C SER A 255 -25.33 -11.40 3.96
N GLU A 256 -25.55 -11.11 2.67
CA GLU A 256 -26.20 -12.02 1.71
C GLU A 256 -25.28 -12.43 0.56
N LYS A 257 -24.39 -11.53 0.14
CA LYS A 257 -23.50 -11.75 -1.00
C LYS A 257 -22.12 -11.19 -0.69
N ASP A 258 -21.10 -11.90 -1.12
CA ASP A 258 -19.73 -11.40 -1.05
C ASP A 258 -19.51 -10.27 -2.07
N ALA A 259 -18.94 -9.16 -1.61
CA ALA A 259 -18.56 -8.05 -2.48
C ALA A 259 -17.05 -8.08 -2.69
N PRO A 260 -16.56 -7.77 -3.90
CA PRO A 260 -15.14 -7.67 -4.12
C PRO A 260 -14.59 -6.41 -3.45
N MET A 261 -13.47 -6.59 -2.74
CA MET A 261 -12.49 -5.55 -2.44
C MET A 261 -11.36 -5.67 -3.44
N GLU A 262 -10.94 -4.53 -3.97
CA GLU A 262 -10.08 -4.45 -5.13
C GLU A 262 -8.71 -3.90 -4.74
N LEU A 263 -7.63 -4.65 -4.92
CA LEU A 263 -6.27 -4.12 -4.87
C LEU A 263 -5.98 -3.56 -6.27
N ARG A 264 -5.97 -2.24 -6.39
CA ARG A 264 -5.89 -1.54 -7.68
C ARG A 264 -4.46 -1.26 -8.14
N SER A 265 -3.49 -1.38 -7.24
CA SER A 265 -2.06 -1.19 -7.52
C SER A 265 -1.34 -2.53 -7.55
N VAL A 266 -1.70 -3.41 -8.49
CA VAL A 266 -0.98 -4.67 -8.72
C VAL A 266 -0.36 -4.65 -10.11
N TRP A 267 0.91 -5.02 -10.26
CA TRP A 267 1.62 -5.10 -11.53
C TRP A 267 0.90 -6.08 -12.45
N ALA A 268 0.77 -5.71 -13.72
CA ALA A 268 -0.02 -6.48 -14.67
C ALA A 268 0.53 -7.91 -14.81
N GLN A 269 -0.32 -8.89 -14.48
CA GLN A 269 0.05 -10.29 -14.47
C GLN A 269 0.23 -10.80 -15.91
N GLN A 270 1.28 -11.58 -16.16
CA GLN A 270 1.60 -12.10 -17.49
C GLN A 270 1.11 -13.53 -17.69
N SER A 271 0.62 -14.14 -16.62
CA SER A 271 0.22 -15.53 -16.54
C SER A 271 -0.71 -15.75 -15.35
N MET A 272 -1.39 -16.90 -15.33
CA MET A 272 -2.16 -17.30 -14.15
C MET A 272 -1.25 -17.57 -12.94
N GLU A 273 -0.02 -18.02 -13.17
CA GLU A 273 0.95 -18.29 -12.11
C GLU A 273 1.29 -17.02 -11.34
N ASP A 274 1.47 -15.89 -12.03
CA ASP A 274 1.66 -14.57 -11.38
C ASP A 274 0.44 -14.20 -10.51
N PHE A 275 -0.77 -14.39 -11.04
CA PHE A 275 -2.01 -14.11 -10.29
C PHE A 275 -2.13 -15.00 -9.04
N ILE A 276 -1.77 -16.28 -9.14
CA ILE A 276 -1.77 -17.22 -8.03
C ILE A 276 -0.74 -16.82 -6.96
N LEU A 277 0.43 -16.29 -7.35
CA LEU A 277 1.40 -15.76 -6.39
C LEU A 277 0.81 -14.59 -5.62
N VAL A 278 0.15 -13.64 -6.27
CA VAL A 278 -0.54 -12.54 -5.58
C VAL A 278 -1.60 -13.07 -4.62
N ALA A 279 -2.43 -14.03 -5.05
CA ALA A 279 -3.44 -14.65 -4.19
C ALA A 279 -2.84 -15.31 -2.94
N LYS A 280 -1.77 -16.11 -3.11
CA LYS A 280 -1.04 -16.74 -2.00
C LYS A 280 -0.44 -15.72 -1.04
N LEU A 281 0.16 -14.65 -1.56
CA LEU A 281 0.75 -13.59 -0.73
C LEU A 281 -0.32 -12.90 0.11
N VAL A 282 -1.45 -12.53 -0.49
CA VAL A 282 -2.57 -11.91 0.22
C VAL A 282 -3.15 -12.85 1.28
N GLU A 283 -3.39 -14.11 0.93
CA GLU A 283 -3.90 -15.12 1.87
C GLU A 283 -2.96 -15.30 3.07
N ALA A 284 -1.67 -15.47 2.82
CA ALA A 284 -0.65 -15.63 3.85
C ALA A 284 -0.52 -14.37 4.73
N ARG A 285 -0.63 -13.17 4.15
CA ARG A 285 -0.62 -11.94 4.93
C ARG A 285 -1.83 -11.82 5.85
N VAL A 286 -3.04 -12.11 5.34
CA VAL A 286 -4.25 -12.12 6.19
C VAL A 286 -4.11 -13.13 7.33
N GLN A 287 -3.59 -14.33 7.05
CA GLN A 287 -3.32 -15.34 8.08
C GLN A 287 -2.28 -14.87 9.12
N TYR A 288 -1.20 -14.23 8.69
CA TYR A 288 -0.19 -13.64 9.59
C TYR A 288 -0.82 -12.58 10.51
N LEU A 289 -1.56 -11.63 9.93
CA LEU A 289 -2.21 -10.56 10.67
C LEU A 289 -3.26 -11.09 11.66
N ASN A 290 -4.01 -12.12 11.28
CA ASN A 290 -5.01 -12.73 12.16
C ASN A 290 -4.41 -13.43 13.38
N LYS A 291 -3.15 -13.90 13.30
CA LYS A 291 -2.40 -14.47 14.45
C LYS A 291 -1.84 -13.38 15.38
N SER A 292 -1.74 -12.14 14.92
CA SER A 292 -1.24 -11.03 15.72
C SER A 292 -2.28 -10.58 16.74
N ASN A 293 -1.89 -10.53 18.01
CA ASN A 293 -2.69 -9.97 19.11
C ASN A 293 -2.45 -8.46 19.32
N LEU A 294 -1.72 -7.83 18.40
CA LEU A 294 -1.43 -6.41 18.51
C LEU A 294 -2.68 -5.58 18.22
N LYS A 295 -2.81 -4.47 18.96
CA LYS A 295 -3.80 -3.44 18.69
C LYS A 295 -3.61 -2.90 17.27
N ILE A 296 -4.69 -2.64 16.56
CA ILE A 296 -4.64 -2.03 15.22
C ILE A 296 -4.21 -0.57 15.38
N VAL A 297 -3.10 -0.20 14.75
CA VAL A 297 -2.56 1.17 14.76
C VAL A 297 -2.40 1.65 13.33
N TYR A 298 -3.08 2.74 12.98
CA TYR A 298 -2.84 3.46 11.73
C TYR A 298 -1.85 4.59 11.96
N ASN A 299 -0.72 4.57 11.25
CA ASN A 299 0.42 5.46 11.49
C ASN A 299 0.30 6.81 10.76
N GLU A 300 -0.72 6.97 9.90
CA GLU A 300 -0.89 8.17 9.07
C GLU A 300 0.37 8.54 8.28
N THR A 301 1.13 7.53 7.84
CA THR A 301 2.38 7.75 7.10
C THR A 301 2.14 8.62 5.88
N LYS A 302 3.06 9.56 5.65
CA LYS A 302 3.09 10.44 4.47
C LYS A 302 4.26 10.09 3.54
N LYS A 303 4.91 8.95 3.74
CA LYS A 303 6.03 8.52 2.88
C LYS A 303 5.49 8.18 1.50
N GLN A 304 6.10 8.77 0.48
CA GLN A 304 5.70 8.64 -0.94
C GLN A 304 6.87 8.28 -1.84
N GLU A 305 8.11 8.47 -1.39
CA GLU A 305 9.31 8.20 -2.17
C GLU A 305 10.06 7.01 -1.56
N PHE A 306 10.48 6.10 -2.44
CA PHE A 306 11.23 4.90 -2.11
C PHE A 306 12.31 4.68 -3.17
N THR A 307 13.51 4.31 -2.75
CA THR A 307 14.52 3.79 -3.69
C THR A 307 14.18 2.34 -4.08
N ASN A 308 14.75 1.85 -5.18
CA ASN A 308 14.57 0.45 -5.59
C ASN A 308 15.02 -0.54 -4.51
N GLU A 309 16.12 -0.24 -3.80
CA GLU A 309 16.58 -1.06 -2.68
C GLU A 309 15.58 -1.07 -1.52
N GLN A 310 14.98 0.08 -1.21
CA GLN A 310 13.95 0.19 -0.17
C GLN A 310 12.70 -0.61 -0.56
N LEU A 311 12.22 -0.49 -1.81
CA LEU A 311 11.08 -1.26 -2.32
C LEU A 311 11.34 -2.77 -2.21
N LYS A 312 12.51 -3.25 -2.69
CA LYS A 312 12.88 -4.66 -2.61
C LYS A 312 12.92 -5.15 -1.17
N THR A 313 13.51 -4.37 -0.28
CA THR A 313 13.66 -4.75 1.14
C THR A 313 12.34 -4.76 1.88
N ARG A 314 11.47 -3.77 1.65
CA ARG A 314 10.12 -3.71 2.23
C ARG A 314 9.26 -4.87 1.75
N PHE A 315 9.33 -5.20 0.46
CA PHE A 315 8.64 -6.35 -0.10
C PHE A 315 9.17 -7.67 0.49
N GLN A 316 10.50 -7.81 0.63
CA GLN A 316 11.10 -8.96 1.30
C GLN A 316 10.58 -9.11 2.74
N ILE A 317 10.56 -8.03 3.52
CA ILE A 317 10.01 -8.04 4.88
C ILE A 317 8.54 -8.48 4.85
N TYR A 318 7.74 -7.90 3.95
CA TYR A 318 6.32 -8.21 3.82
C TYR A 318 6.06 -9.69 3.53
N VAL A 319 6.82 -10.28 2.59
CA VAL A 319 6.72 -11.71 2.24
C VAL A 319 7.21 -12.59 3.38
N THR A 320 8.41 -12.35 3.90
CA THR A 320 9.06 -13.25 4.87
C THR A 320 8.38 -13.26 6.25
N GLU A 321 7.75 -12.16 6.67
CA GLU A 321 6.95 -12.13 7.91
C GLU A 321 5.80 -13.14 7.89
N THR A 322 5.27 -13.46 6.71
CA THR A 322 4.18 -14.44 6.56
C THR A 322 4.66 -15.90 6.57
N GLY A 323 5.98 -16.12 6.64
CA GLY A 323 6.60 -17.45 6.53
C GLY A 323 6.79 -17.93 5.08
N LEU A 324 6.46 -17.10 4.09
CA LEU A 324 6.73 -17.38 2.68
C LEU A 324 8.21 -17.15 2.34
N ASN A 325 8.69 -17.86 1.31
CA ASN A 325 10.05 -17.69 0.78
C ASN A 325 10.07 -16.51 -0.20
N PHE A 326 10.89 -15.49 0.07
CA PHE A 326 10.99 -14.29 -0.77
C PHE A 326 11.33 -14.59 -2.24
N GLU A 327 12.22 -15.54 -2.49
CA GLU A 327 12.71 -15.82 -3.86
C GLU A 327 11.58 -16.23 -4.81
N ASP A 328 10.59 -16.97 -4.30
CA ASP A 328 9.42 -17.44 -5.07
C ASP A 328 8.51 -16.28 -5.52
N TYR A 329 8.65 -15.10 -4.91
CA TYR A 329 7.84 -13.90 -5.16
C TYR A 329 8.61 -12.78 -5.85
N THR A 330 9.91 -12.95 -6.11
CA THR A 330 10.74 -11.93 -6.78
C THR A 330 10.28 -11.63 -8.21
N SER A 331 9.55 -12.56 -8.85
CA SER A 331 8.95 -12.36 -10.17
C SER A 331 7.83 -11.32 -10.19
N LEU A 332 7.22 -11.01 -9.03
CA LEU A 332 6.20 -9.97 -8.91
C LEU A 332 6.79 -8.55 -8.90
N LEU A 333 8.10 -8.40 -8.71
CA LEU A 333 8.76 -7.12 -8.71
C LEU A 333 9.14 -6.69 -10.15
N PRO A 334 9.12 -5.38 -10.45
CA PRO A 334 9.67 -4.87 -11.70
C PRO A 334 11.18 -5.13 -11.75
N ALA A 335 11.75 -5.18 -12.96
CA ALA A 335 13.11 -5.69 -13.17
C ALA A 335 14.16 -4.90 -12.36
N GLU A 336 14.06 -3.58 -12.36
CA GLU A 336 14.95 -2.67 -11.66
C GLU A 336 14.88 -2.78 -10.13
N VAL A 337 13.71 -3.11 -9.57
CA VAL A 337 13.55 -3.36 -8.13
C VAL A 337 14.08 -4.76 -7.80
N ARG A 338 13.76 -5.75 -8.62
CA ARG A 338 14.23 -7.14 -8.47
C ARG A 338 15.75 -7.24 -8.51
N GLU A 339 16.41 -6.51 -9.41
CA GLU A 339 17.86 -6.53 -9.59
C GLU A 339 18.61 -5.67 -8.56
N SER A 340 17.89 -4.83 -7.82
CA SER A 340 18.48 -4.03 -6.75
C SER A 340 19.00 -4.89 -5.59
N ARG A 341 19.90 -4.35 -4.79
CA ARG A 341 20.33 -4.97 -3.53
C ARG A 341 19.32 -4.68 -2.42
N VAL A 342 19.25 -5.55 -1.43
CA VAL A 342 18.51 -5.24 -0.20
C VAL A 342 19.29 -4.23 0.65
N THR A 343 18.60 -3.42 1.44
CA THR A 343 19.24 -2.41 2.30
C THR A 343 19.87 -3.08 3.54
N ALA A 344 20.58 -2.28 4.34
CA ALA A 344 21.38 -2.75 5.47
C ALA A 344 20.57 -3.50 6.53
N ILE A 345 19.30 -3.13 6.76
CA ILE A 345 18.39 -3.72 7.74
C ILE A 345 18.14 -5.22 7.50
N ALA A 346 18.14 -5.66 6.23
CA ALA A 346 17.99 -7.07 5.87
C ALA A 346 19.33 -7.82 5.88
N GLY A 347 20.46 -7.10 5.92
CA GLY A 347 21.80 -7.68 5.90
C GLY A 347 22.24 -8.21 7.26
N LYS A 348 22.43 -9.53 7.37
CA LYS A 348 22.88 -10.20 8.61
C LYS A 348 24.27 -9.77 9.08
N THR A 349 25.17 -9.44 8.16
CA THR A 349 26.58 -9.10 8.45
C THR A 349 26.84 -7.59 8.46
N THR A 350 25.81 -6.77 8.31
CA THR A 350 25.95 -5.31 8.27
C THR A 350 26.33 -4.75 9.63
N ARG A 351 27.20 -3.74 9.64
CA ARG A 351 27.57 -3.01 10.87
C ARG A 351 26.34 -2.38 11.51
N VAL A 352 26.26 -2.41 12.83
CA VAL A 352 25.09 -1.95 13.61
C VAL A 352 24.81 -0.46 13.39
N GLU A 353 25.84 0.35 13.20
CA GLU A 353 25.73 1.78 12.92
C GLU A 353 25.07 2.04 11.55
N THR A 354 25.42 1.23 10.54
CA THR A 354 24.79 1.30 9.22
C THR A 354 23.34 0.83 9.27
N LYS A 355 23.04 -0.23 10.03
CA LYS A 355 21.66 -0.67 10.28
C LYS A 355 20.84 0.42 10.96
N LEU A 356 21.40 1.14 11.94
CA LEU A 356 20.71 2.22 12.63
C LEU A 356 20.29 3.36 11.68
N LEU A 357 21.20 3.78 10.79
CA LEU A 357 20.90 4.80 9.78
C LEU A 357 19.81 4.34 8.82
N ASP A 358 19.89 3.09 8.35
CA ASP A 358 18.93 2.52 7.42
C ASP A 358 17.55 2.32 8.08
N LEU A 359 17.50 1.94 9.36
CA LEU A 359 16.26 1.75 10.12
C LEU A 359 15.36 2.99 10.11
N ILE A 360 15.92 4.19 10.00
CA ILE A 360 15.15 5.44 9.91
C ILE A 360 14.14 5.39 8.76
N ASP A 361 14.54 4.80 7.64
CA ASP A 361 13.71 4.67 6.46
C ASP A 361 12.55 3.70 6.61
N TYR A 362 12.45 2.99 7.74
CA TYR A 362 11.44 1.96 8.05
C TYR A 362 10.63 2.30 9.30
N PHE A 363 10.77 3.50 9.85
CA PHE A 363 10.07 3.89 11.07
C PHE A 363 8.54 3.80 10.96
N ASP A 364 8.00 4.10 9.76
CA ASP A 364 6.58 3.96 9.43
C ASP A 364 6.06 2.52 9.52
N LEU A 365 6.93 1.51 9.58
CA LEU A 365 6.55 0.10 9.73
C LEU A 365 6.63 -0.40 11.17
N LEU A 366 7.06 0.42 12.14
CA LEU A 366 7.29 -0.04 13.51
C LEU A 366 6.04 -0.67 14.16
N SER A 367 4.85 -0.11 13.89
CA SER A 367 3.60 -0.65 14.46
C SER A 367 3.08 -1.90 13.74
N SER A 368 3.45 -2.12 12.48
CA SER A 368 2.89 -3.17 11.62
C SER A 368 3.86 -4.30 11.26
N SER A 369 5.16 -4.14 11.54
CA SER A 369 6.21 -5.11 11.22
C SER A 369 6.94 -5.60 12.47
N GLU A 370 6.83 -6.90 12.74
CA GLU A 370 7.59 -7.56 13.81
C GLU A 370 9.08 -7.61 13.48
N PHE A 371 9.43 -7.84 12.22
CA PHE A 371 10.81 -7.82 11.78
C PHE A 371 11.48 -6.47 12.09
N VAL A 372 10.84 -5.36 11.71
CA VAL A 372 11.38 -4.01 11.93
C VAL A 372 11.52 -3.72 13.42
N ARG A 373 10.52 -4.07 14.25
CA ARG A 373 10.64 -3.95 15.73
C ARG A 373 11.83 -4.71 16.28
N ASN A 374 12.01 -5.96 15.85
CA ASN A 374 13.12 -6.79 16.32
C ASN A 374 14.47 -6.22 15.87
N GLN A 375 14.58 -5.67 14.65
CA GLN A 375 15.78 -4.97 14.21
C GLN A 375 16.06 -3.71 15.03
N TYR A 376 15.04 -2.92 15.39
CA TYR A 376 15.22 -1.81 16.32
C TYR A 376 15.74 -2.27 17.68
N ILE A 377 15.13 -3.30 18.27
CA ILE A 377 15.55 -3.84 19.57
C ILE A 377 17.00 -4.33 19.50
N GLU A 378 17.37 -5.11 18.47
CA GLU A 378 18.73 -5.61 18.25
C GLU A 378 19.75 -4.46 18.18
N VAL A 379 19.48 -3.48 17.33
CA VAL A 379 20.39 -2.35 17.07
C VAL A 379 20.54 -1.46 18.31
N LEU A 380 19.43 -1.12 18.97
CA LEU A 380 19.41 -0.24 20.13
C LEU A 380 19.94 -0.91 21.41
N SER A 381 19.90 -2.24 21.47
CA SER A 381 20.49 -3.01 22.57
C SER A 381 21.99 -3.25 22.40
N ASN A 382 22.58 -2.87 21.27
CA ASN A 382 24.00 -3.09 21.03
C ASN A 382 24.87 -2.17 21.92
N PRO A 383 25.84 -2.72 22.68
CA PRO A 383 26.68 -1.92 23.58
C PRO A 383 27.41 -0.77 22.87
N LYS A 384 27.80 -0.93 21.60
CA LYS A 384 28.44 0.16 20.83
C LYS A 384 27.51 1.34 20.62
N ILE A 385 26.23 1.08 20.34
CA ILE A 385 25.22 2.13 20.19
C ILE A 385 24.89 2.76 21.54
N GLN A 386 24.72 1.94 22.59
CA GLN A 386 24.43 2.44 23.94
C GLN A 386 25.57 3.26 24.54
N SER A 387 26.82 2.89 24.26
CA SER A 387 28.03 3.60 24.71
C SER A 387 28.42 4.77 23.83
N ASP A 388 27.75 4.96 22.67
CA ASP A 388 28.01 6.13 21.82
C ASP A 388 27.71 7.39 22.65
N PRO A 389 28.69 8.28 22.88
CA PRO A 389 28.52 9.44 23.76
C PRO A 389 27.31 10.30 23.40
N ARG A 390 26.92 10.28 22.12
CA ARG A 390 25.78 11.04 21.63
C ARG A 390 24.47 10.37 22.02
N CYS A 391 24.36 9.04 21.87
CA CYS A 391 23.19 8.28 22.34
C CYS A 391 22.99 8.43 23.85
N VAL A 392 24.08 8.37 24.63
CA VAL A 392 24.07 8.60 26.09
C VAL A 392 23.57 10.01 26.43
N ALA A 393 24.09 11.05 25.76
CA ALA A 393 23.68 12.43 26.02
C ALA A 393 22.18 12.66 25.77
N TYR A 394 21.60 12.01 24.76
CA TYR A 394 20.17 12.10 24.48
C TYR A 394 19.32 11.27 25.43
N GLN A 395 19.72 10.04 25.78
CA GLN A 395 19.07 9.27 26.84
C GLN A 395 18.96 10.11 28.13
N GLN A 396 20.07 10.71 28.56
CA GLN A 396 20.09 11.59 29.73
C GLN A 396 19.21 12.84 29.58
N TYR A 397 19.17 13.45 28.39
CA TYR A 397 18.28 14.58 28.11
C TYR A 397 16.80 14.17 28.18
N PHE A 398 16.43 12.98 27.68
CA PHE A 398 15.06 12.49 27.70
C PHE A 398 14.61 11.94 29.03
N GLU A 399 15.46 11.26 29.77
CA GLU A 399 15.19 10.88 31.17
C GLU A 399 14.81 12.14 31.97
N LYS A 400 15.55 13.24 31.80
CA LYS A 400 15.23 14.55 32.39
C LYS A 400 13.91 15.16 31.92
N MET A 401 13.49 14.88 30.68
CA MET A 401 12.22 15.37 30.13
C MET A 401 11.03 14.51 30.56
N SER A 402 11.20 13.19 30.65
CA SER A 402 10.16 12.23 31.06
C SER A 402 9.73 12.41 32.52
N LEU A 403 10.64 12.86 33.38
CA LEU A 403 10.37 13.22 34.77
C LEU A 403 9.46 14.46 34.93
N LYS A 404 9.11 15.16 33.84
CA LYS A 404 8.21 16.33 33.86
C LYS A 404 6.74 16.01 33.54
N GLY A 405 6.36 14.74 33.41
CA GLY A 405 4.95 14.34 33.44
C GLY A 405 4.21 14.32 32.09
N ASP A 406 4.91 14.37 30.96
CA ASP A 406 4.33 14.23 29.62
C ASP A 406 4.78 12.89 28.98
N LEU A 407 4.29 11.78 29.52
CA LEU A 407 4.83 10.44 29.19
C LEU A 407 4.41 9.91 27.81
N PHE A 408 3.26 10.34 27.25
CA PHE A 408 2.79 9.83 25.95
C PHE A 408 3.45 10.55 24.75
N THR A 409 3.94 11.77 24.98
CA THR A 409 4.76 12.54 24.03
C THR A 409 6.22 12.11 24.04
N ALA A 410 6.70 11.47 25.12
CA ALA A 410 8.11 11.13 25.32
C ALA A 410 8.64 9.98 24.46
N GLU A 411 7.88 8.91 24.21
CA GLU A 411 8.34 7.78 23.37
C GLU A 411 8.38 8.14 21.88
N LEU A 412 7.38 8.88 21.39
CA LEU A 412 7.37 9.46 20.04
C LEU A 412 8.42 10.57 19.89
N SER A 413 8.67 11.36 20.94
CA SER A 413 9.73 12.37 20.99
C SER A 413 11.13 11.76 21.03
N TRP A 414 11.34 10.64 21.74
CA TRP A 414 12.63 9.99 21.84
C TRP A 414 13.09 9.52 20.46
N PHE A 415 12.21 8.84 19.74
CA PHE A 415 12.50 8.36 18.40
C PHE A 415 12.61 9.50 17.38
N ALA A 416 11.66 10.45 17.36
CA ALA A 416 11.72 11.61 16.47
C ALA A 416 13.01 12.45 16.63
N ARG A 417 13.59 12.45 17.84
CA ARG A 417 14.83 13.17 18.10
C ARG A 417 16.10 12.36 17.87
N VAL A 418 16.03 11.02 17.91
CA VAL A 418 17.06 10.15 17.31
C VAL A 418 17.18 10.42 15.80
N LEU A 419 16.05 10.66 15.11
CA LEU A 419 16.02 11.05 13.69
C LEU A 419 16.62 12.45 13.42
N THR A 420 16.27 13.45 14.23
CA THR A 420 16.88 14.80 14.16
C THR A 420 18.39 14.77 14.43
N PHE A 421 18.82 13.92 15.36
CA PHE A 421 20.22 13.75 15.75
C PHE A 421 21.08 13.10 14.66
N LEU A 422 20.53 12.16 13.90
CA LEU A 422 21.22 11.55 12.75
C LEU A 422 21.23 12.43 11.50
N GLY A 423 20.66 13.65 11.57
CA GLY A 423 20.66 14.64 10.50
C GLY A 423 19.59 14.41 9.42
N LEU A 424 18.54 13.65 9.73
CA LEU A 424 17.65 13.03 8.74
C LEU A 424 16.19 13.55 8.78
N SER A 425 15.93 14.74 9.34
CA SER A 425 14.66 15.44 9.15
C SER A 425 14.86 16.78 8.43
N PRO A 426 13.96 17.19 7.51
CA PRO A 426 13.88 18.57 7.06
C PRO A 426 13.66 19.48 8.27
N ARG A 427 14.24 20.68 8.18
CA ARG A 427 14.36 21.66 9.24
C ARG A 427 13.03 22.40 9.51
N GLU A 428 11.90 21.70 9.60
CA GLU A 428 10.57 22.32 9.77
C GLU A 428 9.65 21.51 10.69
N THR A 429 10.03 21.35 11.96
CA THR A 429 9.10 20.86 12.99
C THR A 429 9.30 21.60 14.32
N LYS A 430 9.48 22.93 14.22
CA LYS A 430 9.38 23.80 15.40
C LYS A 430 8.24 24.81 15.32
N GLU A 431 7.83 25.24 14.12
CA GLU A 431 6.85 26.33 13.97
C GLU A 431 5.37 25.91 14.05
N GLN A 432 5.01 24.64 13.86
CA GLN A 432 3.59 24.22 13.89
C GLN A 432 3.12 23.60 15.22
N ILE A 433 3.99 23.44 16.21
CA ILE A 433 3.62 22.94 17.54
C ILE A 433 3.39 24.11 18.53
N GLU A 434 3.90 25.31 18.23
CA GLU A 434 3.83 26.48 19.12
C GLU A 434 2.74 27.51 18.74
N GLU A 435 1.92 27.27 17.72
CA GLU A 435 0.76 28.13 17.42
C GLU A 435 -0.45 27.80 18.31
N ARG A 436 -0.32 28.13 19.60
CA ARG A 436 -1.42 28.62 20.44
C ARG A 436 -0.83 29.38 21.62
N ASN A 437 -1.00 30.70 21.56
CA ASN A 437 -0.77 31.73 22.59
C ASN A 437 0.65 32.32 22.73
N THR A 438 1.06 33.12 21.75
CA THR A 438 2.10 34.16 21.90
C THR A 438 1.71 35.47 21.20
N LYS A 439 0.47 35.93 21.39
CA LYS A 439 0.06 37.27 20.91
C LYS A 439 0.64 38.43 21.74
N ASP A 440 1.21 38.17 22.92
CA ASP A 440 1.69 39.24 23.81
C ASP A 440 3.21 39.42 23.85
N LEU A 441 4.02 38.52 23.25
CA LEU A 441 5.48 38.62 23.33
C LEU A 441 6.11 39.46 22.20
N PHE A 442 5.45 39.58 21.05
CA PHE A 442 5.98 40.34 19.90
C PHE A 442 5.81 41.86 20.02
N LYS A 443 4.93 42.33 20.92
CA LYS A 443 4.71 43.77 21.13
C LYS A 443 5.81 44.42 22.00
N SER A 444 6.48 43.63 22.84
CA SER A 444 7.57 44.10 23.71
C SER A 444 8.92 44.15 22.98
N LEU A 445 9.23 43.18 22.10
CA LEU A 445 10.55 43.09 21.47
C LEU A 445 10.77 44.12 20.34
N HIS A 446 9.70 44.59 19.69
CA HIS A 446 9.81 45.59 18.61
C HIS A 446 10.05 47.02 19.14
N GLN A 447 9.61 47.33 20.37
CA GLN A 447 9.81 48.64 20.99
C GLN A 447 11.24 48.84 21.52
N ASP A 448 11.89 47.77 21.99
CA ASP A 448 13.27 47.86 22.51
C ASP A 448 14.34 47.89 21.41
N ILE A 449 14.06 47.34 20.23
CA ILE A 449 14.99 47.34 19.09
C ILE A 449 14.99 48.69 18.35
N VAL A 450 13.85 49.39 18.29
CA VAL A 450 13.78 50.74 17.70
C VAL A 450 14.46 51.78 18.59
N LYS A 451 14.42 51.61 19.92
CA LYS A 451 15.05 52.57 20.87
C LYS A 451 16.58 52.49 20.88
N LYS A 452 17.17 51.32 20.63
CA LYS A 452 18.64 51.13 20.63
C LYS A 452 19.35 51.47 19.31
N LYS A 453 18.62 51.82 18.25
CA LYS A 453 19.20 52.21 16.94
C LYS A 453 19.33 53.72 16.72
N ILE A 454 18.85 54.54 17.66
CA ILE A 454 18.93 56.02 17.58
C ILE A 454 20.12 56.58 18.40
N GLU A 455 20.72 55.80 19.30
CA GLU A 455 21.85 56.23 20.12
C GLU A 455 23.13 55.45 19.78
N LYS A 456 23.86 55.89 18.74
CA LYS A 456 25.34 55.91 18.64
C LYS A 456 25.79 56.22 17.21
N GLY A 457 26.06 57.49 16.95
CA GLY A 457 26.88 57.98 15.85
C GLY A 457 28.30 58.35 16.32
N SER A 458 29.23 58.44 15.35
CA SER A 458 30.67 58.81 15.43
C SER A 458 31.58 57.83 16.20
N ASP A 459 32.78 57.46 15.76
CA ASP A 459 33.85 58.26 15.16
C ASP A 459 34.90 57.36 14.44
N GLN A 460 35.74 57.98 13.59
CA GLN A 460 36.80 57.38 12.76
C GLN A 460 38.05 56.98 13.56
N SER A 461 38.75 55.90 13.16
CA SER A 461 40.23 55.87 13.01
C SER A 461 40.76 54.54 12.43
N ARG A 462 41.86 54.65 11.68
CA ARG A 462 42.57 53.61 10.93
C ARG A 462 43.34 52.64 11.84
N ILE A 463 43.36 51.35 11.50
CA ILE A 463 44.46 50.43 11.86
C ILE A 463 44.81 49.57 10.64
N VAL A 464 46.09 49.62 10.26
CA VAL A 464 46.77 48.79 9.25
C VAL A 464 47.33 47.55 9.95
N LEU A 465 47.19 46.37 9.37
CA LEU A 465 47.95 45.17 9.75
C LEU A 465 48.42 44.38 8.51
N PRO A 466 49.56 43.67 8.59
CA PRO A 466 50.39 43.31 7.46
C PRO A 466 50.03 41.97 6.80
N GLU A 467 50.52 41.78 5.57
CA GLU A 467 50.42 40.56 4.78
C GLU A 467 51.43 39.46 5.17
N VAL A 468 51.25 38.33 4.48
CA VAL A 468 52.14 37.18 4.17
C VAL A 468 51.98 35.91 5.06
N PRO A 469 52.26 34.70 4.56
CA PRO A 469 51.37 33.85 3.74
C PRO A 469 51.18 32.43 4.35
N SER A 470 50.22 31.63 3.86
CA SER A 470 50.47 30.17 3.79
C SER A 470 49.55 29.43 2.82
N ASN A 471 50.24 28.66 1.98
CA ASN A 471 49.79 27.60 1.09
C ASN A 471 48.57 26.79 1.58
N ARG A 472 47.56 26.66 0.70
CA ARG A 472 46.69 25.49 0.66
C ARG A 472 46.51 25.02 -0.79
N PRO A 473 46.69 23.72 -1.08
CA PRO A 473 46.37 23.18 -2.39
C PRO A 473 44.85 23.17 -2.61
N GLN A 474 44.43 23.69 -3.77
CA GLN A 474 43.06 23.63 -4.26
C GLN A 474 42.73 22.20 -4.71
N ILE A 475 41.73 21.57 -4.09
CA ILE A 475 41.02 20.45 -4.72
C ILE A 475 39.80 21.05 -5.42
N LYS A 476 39.85 21.08 -6.75
CA LYS A 476 38.75 21.48 -7.63
C LYS A 476 37.75 20.33 -7.74
N CYS A 477 36.55 20.47 -7.18
CA CYS A 477 35.39 19.74 -7.66
C CYS A 477 34.86 20.46 -8.91
N LYS A 478 35.04 19.85 -10.08
CA LYS A 478 34.43 20.27 -11.34
C LYS A 478 33.23 19.39 -11.63
N ASN A 479 32.10 20.06 -11.85
CA ASN A 479 31.01 19.73 -12.78
C ASN A 479 30.19 18.46 -12.54
N LEU A 480 28.97 18.65 -12.03
CA LEU A 480 27.74 18.00 -12.52
C LEU A 480 26.63 19.06 -12.50
N PHE A 481 26.35 19.62 -13.67
CA PHE A 481 25.00 20.04 -14.09
C PHE A 481 24.50 18.95 -15.02
#